data_AF-A0AAN9C810-F1
#
_entry.id   AF-A0AAN9C810-F1
#
_cell.length_a   1.000
_cell.length_b   1.000
_cell.length_c   1.000
_cell.angle_alpha   90.00
_cell.angle_beta   90.00
_cell.angle_gamma   90.00
#
_symmetry.space_group_name_H-M   'P 1'
#
loop_
_entity.id
_entity.type
_entity.pdbx_description
1 polymer ?
#
loop_
_entity_poly.entity_id
_entity_poly.type
_entity_poly.pdbx_seq_one_letter_code
_entity_poly.pdbx_strand_id
1 'polypeptide(L)'
;MSLTHSVPQLLTKMSSIMWYLLFVTLITSPTVHANESSTQNMKVDACNISGVWRNELGSTLRVKAEGSEVRGVYLTAVESVSGAAGLNRTAQILGVVGDGTQPTVSFSVLWEKGSCSAWVGQCFLLGDGAQVLRTFWILRSVADNLSGDWGSTRLGEDLFFKISN
;
A
#
# COMPACT_ATOMS: atom_id res chain seq x y z
N MET A 1 -55.65 49.74 -38.82
CA MET A 1 -54.51 50.61 -38.48
C MET A 1 -53.25 49.95 -39.00
N SER A 2 -52.80 50.42 -40.17
CA SER A 2 -51.48 50.12 -40.73
C SER A 2 -50.41 50.77 -39.86
N LEU A 3 -49.21 50.19 -39.85
CA LEU A 3 -48.01 50.84 -40.39
C LEU A 3 -46.83 49.84 -40.33
N THR A 4 -46.46 49.38 -41.52
CA THR A 4 -45.15 48.84 -41.90
C THR A 4 -44.11 49.96 -41.89
N HIS A 5 -42.88 49.71 -41.42
CA HIS A 5 -41.67 50.47 -41.78
C HIS A 5 -40.45 49.57 -41.52
N SER A 6 -39.80 48.96 -42.53
CA SER A 6 -38.92 49.51 -43.58
C SER A 6 -37.45 49.52 -43.16
N VAL A 7 -36.70 48.58 -43.74
CA VAL A 7 -35.24 48.50 -43.81
C VAL A 7 -34.69 49.72 -44.57
N PRO A 8 -33.53 50.29 -44.16
CA PRO A 8 -32.66 50.97 -45.09
C PRO A 8 -31.44 50.08 -45.40
N GLN A 9 -31.35 49.63 -46.65
CA GLN A 9 -30.06 49.32 -47.26
C GLN A 9 -29.45 50.64 -47.72
N LEU A 10 -28.20 50.91 -47.32
CA LEU A 10 -27.31 51.69 -48.17
C LEU A 10 -25.89 51.11 -48.12
N LEU A 11 -25.64 50.31 -49.15
CA LEU A 11 -24.35 49.94 -49.74
C LEU A 11 -23.56 51.25 -50.00
N THR A 12 -22.28 51.43 -49.66
CA THR A 12 -21.15 50.89 -50.43
C THR A 12 -19.79 51.42 -49.89
N LYS A 13 -18.83 50.49 -49.83
CA LYS A 13 -17.39 50.61 -50.19
C LYS A 13 -16.35 51.24 -49.23
N MET A 14 -15.18 50.60 -49.32
CA MET A 14 -13.82 50.92 -48.82
C MET A 14 -13.56 50.40 -47.40
N SER A 15 -12.55 49.55 -47.10
CA SER A 15 -11.26 49.31 -47.75
C SER A 15 -10.72 47.92 -47.41
N SER A 16 -10.08 47.28 -48.40
CA SER A 16 -9.49 45.92 -48.41
C SER A 16 -8.26 45.73 -47.49
N ILE A 17 -8.11 46.55 -46.45
CA ILE A 17 -6.90 46.63 -45.61
C ILE A 17 -7.19 46.17 -44.16
N MET A 18 -8.45 46.05 -43.76
CA MET A 18 -8.83 45.62 -42.39
C MET A 18 -9.00 44.12 -42.17
N TRP A 19 -8.59 43.28 -43.13
CA TRP A 19 -8.48 41.81 -42.92
C TRP A 19 -7.02 41.32 -42.84
N TYR A 20 -6.04 42.13 -43.24
CA TYR A 20 -4.63 41.72 -43.26
C TYR A 20 -3.90 41.91 -41.92
N LEU A 21 -4.52 42.56 -40.93
CA LEU A 21 -3.93 42.80 -39.61
C LEU A 21 -4.43 41.84 -38.50
N LEU A 22 -5.33 40.91 -38.82
CA LEU A 22 -5.72 39.82 -37.92
C LEU A 22 -5.08 38.46 -38.28
N PHE A 23 -4.28 38.40 -39.35
CA PHE A 23 -3.63 37.17 -39.82
C PHE A 23 -2.08 37.18 -39.76
N VAL A 24 -1.45 38.20 -39.17
CA VAL A 24 0.02 38.26 -39.00
C VAL A 24 0.42 38.39 -37.52
N THR A 25 -0.13 37.52 -36.67
CA THR A 25 0.46 37.20 -35.35
C THR A 25 0.38 35.69 -35.04
N LEU A 26 0.56 34.85 -36.07
CA LEU A 26 1.08 33.49 -35.94
C LEU A 26 2.50 33.57 -36.51
N ILE A 27 3.58 33.57 -35.73
CA ILE A 27 4.44 32.43 -35.33
C ILE A 27 5.67 33.15 -34.72
N THR A 28 6.09 33.06 -33.46
CA THR A 28 6.58 31.91 -32.70
C THR A 28 6.45 32.21 -31.19
N SER A 29 5.37 31.80 -30.53
CA SER A 29 5.49 31.50 -29.11
C SER A 29 6.19 30.15 -29.03
N PRO A 30 7.35 30.01 -28.34
CA PRO A 30 7.87 28.69 -28.07
C PRO A 30 6.81 27.97 -27.22
N THR A 31 6.13 27.00 -27.82
CA THR A 31 5.40 26.00 -27.07
C THR A 31 6.45 25.30 -26.24
N VAL A 32 6.57 25.69 -24.97
CA VAL A 32 7.18 24.83 -23.96
C VAL A 32 6.32 23.58 -23.99
N HIS A 33 6.77 22.58 -24.73
CA HIS A 33 6.36 21.22 -24.47
C HIS A 33 6.79 20.97 -23.04
N ALA A 34 5.85 21.13 -22.11
CA ALA A 34 5.94 20.40 -20.88
C ALA A 34 6.08 18.94 -21.32
N ASN A 35 7.31 18.43 -21.26
CA ASN A 35 7.53 17.01 -21.14
C ASN A 35 6.77 16.67 -19.85
N GLU A 36 5.53 16.27 -20.02
CA GLU A 36 4.83 15.45 -19.07
C GLU A 36 5.67 14.19 -19.04
N SER A 37 6.70 14.23 -18.18
CA SER A 37 7.36 13.04 -17.70
C SER A 37 6.23 12.28 -17.05
N SER A 38 5.60 11.41 -17.84
CA SER A 38 4.85 10.30 -17.33
C SER A 38 5.88 9.53 -16.51
N THR A 39 6.02 9.93 -15.25
CA THR A 39 6.26 8.99 -14.18
C THR A 39 5.20 7.93 -14.43
N GLN A 40 5.61 6.87 -15.13
CA GLN A 40 4.89 5.63 -15.19
C GLN A 40 4.77 5.24 -13.72
N ASN A 41 3.69 5.69 -13.09
CA ASN A 41 3.35 5.38 -11.74
C ASN A 41 3.15 3.88 -11.80
N MET A 42 4.19 3.12 -11.41
CA MET A 42 4.22 1.68 -11.54
C MET A 42 3.07 1.18 -10.69
N LYS A 43 1.93 0.96 -11.33
CA LYS A 43 0.71 0.55 -10.66
C LYS A 43 1.04 -0.79 -10.04
N VAL A 44 1.20 -0.79 -8.72
CA VAL A 44 1.38 -2.03 -7.98
C VAL A 44 0.09 -2.79 -8.22
N ASP A 45 0.16 -3.91 -8.94
CA ASP A 45 -1.01 -4.71 -9.29
C ASP A 45 -1.13 -5.97 -8.40
N ALA A 46 -0.18 -6.17 -7.49
CA ALA A 46 -0.15 -7.27 -6.54
C ALA A 46 0.41 -6.85 -5.18
N CYS A 47 -0.16 -7.38 -4.11
CA CYS A 47 0.36 -7.29 -2.76
C CYS A 47 1.55 -8.24 -2.61
N ASN A 48 2.75 -7.68 -2.51
CA ASN A 48 3.98 -8.45 -2.36
C ASN A 48 4.25 -8.65 -0.87
N ILE A 49 4.25 -9.89 -0.39
CA ILE A 49 4.53 -10.17 1.02
C ILE A 49 5.95 -9.77 1.43
N SER A 50 6.94 -9.85 0.51
CA SER A 50 8.33 -9.54 0.81
C SER A 50 8.53 -8.05 1.11
N GLY A 51 9.23 -7.73 2.19
CA GLY A 51 9.52 -6.36 2.60
C GLY A 51 9.53 -6.18 4.12
N VAL A 52 9.40 -4.93 4.54
CA VAL A 52 9.30 -4.54 5.94
C VAL A 52 7.89 -4.06 6.24
N TRP A 53 7.33 -4.55 7.32
CA TRP A 53 5.97 -4.29 7.76
C TRP A 53 5.96 -3.82 9.21
N ARG A 54 4.99 -2.98 9.56
CA ARG A 54 4.77 -2.54 10.95
C ARG A 54 3.32 -2.74 11.33
N ASN A 55 3.05 -3.32 12.49
CA ASN A 55 1.70 -3.44 13.02
C ASN A 55 1.30 -2.25 13.90
N GLU A 56 0.03 -2.21 14.31
CA GLU A 56 -0.56 -1.20 15.19
C GLU A 56 0.05 -1.14 16.59
N LEU A 57 0.68 -2.23 17.05
CA LEU A 57 1.43 -2.29 18.31
C LEU A 57 2.86 -1.73 18.16
N GLY A 58 3.29 -1.41 16.95
CA GLY A 58 4.62 -0.91 16.63
C GLY A 58 5.68 -1.99 16.40
N SER A 59 5.31 -3.28 16.43
CA SER A 59 6.17 -4.41 16.08
C SER A 59 6.55 -4.38 14.60
N THR A 60 7.73 -4.89 14.26
CA THR A 60 8.26 -4.90 12.89
C THR A 60 8.43 -6.33 12.39
N LEU A 61 7.86 -6.62 11.23
CA LEU A 61 8.06 -7.88 10.51
C LEU A 61 8.91 -7.61 9.27
N ARG A 62 10.08 -8.26 9.17
CA ARG A 62 10.90 -8.31 7.95
C ARG A 62 10.75 -9.68 7.34
N VAL A 63 10.29 -9.76 6.10
CA VAL A 63 9.98 -11.04 5.46
C VAL A 63 10.51 -11.06 4.02
N LYS A 64 10.98 -12.23 3.61
CA LYS A 64 11.38 -12.57 2.26
C LYS A 64 10.66 -13.85 1.86
N ALA A 65 10.00 -13.84 0.71
CA ALA A 65 9.42 -15.02 0.08
C ALA A 65 10.38 -15.60 -0.96
N GLU A 66 10.56 -16.91 -0.94
CA GLU A 66 11.30 -17.68 -1.94
C GLU A 66 10.45 -18.88 -2.36
N GLY A 67 9.85 -18.81 -3.55
CA GLY A 67 8.78 -19.75 -3.92
C GLY A 67 7.59 -19.59 -2.97
N SER A 68 7.08 -20.71 -2.47
CA SER A 68 5.99 -20.74 -1.49
C SER A 68 6.45 -20.61 -0.04
N GLU A 69 7.76 -20.57 0.24
CA GLU A 69 8.29 -20.41 1.60
C GLU A 69 8.48 -18.93 1.96
N VAL A 70 8.23 -18.57 3.22
CA VAL A 70 8.59 -17.27 3.78
C VAL A 70 9.54 -17.42 4.96
N ARG A 71 10.57 -16.56 4.99
CA ARG A 71 11.57 -16.47 6.05
C ARG A 71 11.84 -15.02 6.39
N GLY A 72 12.43 -14.77 7.56
CA GLY A 72 12.77 -13.42 7.97
C GLY A 72 12.81 -13.26 9.48
N VAL A 73 12.61 -12.03 9.97
CA VAL A 73 12.76 -11.68 11.38
C VAL A 73 11.55 -10.89 11.85
N TYR A 74 11.00 -11.29 12.99
CA TYR A 74 10.01 -10.53 13.74
C TYR A 74 10.68 -9.82 14.92
N LEU A 75 10.45 -8.52 15.05
CA LEU A 75 10.85 -7.68 16.18
C LEU A 75 9.58 -7.22 16.89
N THR A 76 9.34 -7.72 18.11
CA THR A 76 8.16 -7.30 18.87
C THR A 76 8.40 -6.02 19.65
N ALA A 77 7.42 -5.11 19.62
CA ALA A 77 7.41 -3.93 20.47
C ALA A 77 6.94 -4.24 21.90
N VAL A 78 6.19 -5.33 22.09
CA VAL A 78 5.55 -5.71 23.35
C VAL A 78 5.91 -7.14 23.75
N GLU A 79 5.86 -7.43 25.03
CA GLU A 79 6.03 -8.76 25.58
C GLU A 79 5.08 -8.97 26.76
N SER A 80 4.58 -10.20 26.95
CA SER A 80 3.66 -10.51 28.06
C SER A 80 4.35 -10.49 29.42
N VAL A 81 5.65 -10.83 29.44
CA VAL A 81 6.53 -10.82 30.61
C VAL A 81 7.87 -10.29 30.16
N SER A 82 8.52 -9.49 31.00
CA SER A 82 9.80 -8.88 30.64
C SER A 82 10.87 -9.93 30.29
N GLY A 83 11.52 -9.71 29.15
CA GLY A 83 12.52 -10.61 28.56
C GLY A 83 11.96 -11.90 27.96
N ALA A 84 10.64 -12.06 27.80
CA ALA A 84 10.06 -13.26 27.19
C ALA A 84 10.47 -13.42 25.72
N ALA A 85 10.58 -12.30 25.01
CA ALA A 85 11.01 -12.28 23.61
C ALA A 85 12.54 -12.20 23.42
N GLY A 86 13.31 -12.30 24.52
CA GLY A 86 14.77 -12.19 24.49
C GLY A 86 15.28 -10.76 24.56
N LEU A 87 16.61 -10.61 24.68
CA LEU A 87 17.27 -9.30 24.92
C LEU A 87 16.90 -8.25 23.86
N ASN A 88 16.90 -8.65 22.59
CA ASN A 88 16.60 -7.76 21.46
C ASN A 88 15.14 -7.82 21.03
N ARG A 89 14.31 -8.66 21.67
CA ARG A 89 12.90 -8.90 21.28
C ARG A 89 12.74 -9.35 19.82
N THR A 90 13.76 -10.03 19.29
CA THR A 90 13.84 -10.49 17.90
C THR A 90 13.81 -12.00 17.82
N ALA A 91 13.06 -12.55 16.88
CA ALA A 91 13.06 -13.97 16.56
C ALA A 91 12.88 -14.22 15.06
N GLN A 92 13.34 -15.38 14.58
CA GLN A 92 13.19 -15.77 13.18
C GLN A 92 11.74 -16.16 12.90
N ILE A 93 11.26 -15.83 11.69
CA ILE A 93 9.99 -16.35 11.18
C ILE A 93 10.24 -17.49 10.18
N LEU A 94 9.35 -18.47 10.19
CA LEU A 94 9.25 -19.51 9.17
C LEU A 94 7.78 -19.73 8.81
N GLY A 95 7.48 -19.83 7.52
CA GLY A 95 6.11 -19.99 7.06
C GLY A 95 5.99 -20.28 5.58
N VAL A 96 4.78 -20.11 5.08
CA VAL A 96 4.41 -20.26 3.68
C VAL A 96 3.52 -19.11 3.20
N VAL A 97 3.54 -18.85 1.90
CA VAL A 97 2.67 -17.90 1.21
C VAL A 97 2.03 -18.56 0.00
N GLY A 98 0.77 -18.22 -0.26
CA GLY A 98 0.05 -18.65 -1.46
C GLY A 98 0.37 -17.81 -2.68
N ASP A 99 -0.14 -18.23 -3.83
CA ASP A 99 -0.02 -17.48 -5.08
C ASP A 99 -1.13 -16.42 -5.22
N GLY A 100 -1.07 -15.65 -6.31
CA GLY A 100 -2.08 -14.66 -6.68
C GLY A 100 -1.70 -13.22 -6.31
N THR A 101 -2.56 -12.27 -6.71
CA THR A 101 -2.28 -10.83 -6.51
C THR A 101 -2.54 -10.36 -5.09
N GLN A 102 -3.25 -11.13 -4.27
CA GLN A 102 -3.55 -10.81 -2.87
C GLN A 102 -3.42 -12.08 -2.01
N PRO A 103 -2.18 -12.59 -1.83
CA PRO A 103 -1.94 -13.93 -1.34
C PRO A 103 -2.27 -14.08 0.15
N THR A 104 -2.70 -15.29 0.54
CA THR A 104 -2.76 -15.71 1.95
C THR A 104 -1.39 -16.12 2.46
N VAL A 105 -1.13 -15.93 3.74
CA VAL A 105 0.15 -16.28 4.40
C VAL A 105 -0.09 -16.99 5.72
N SER A 106 0.84 -17.86 6.10
CA SER A 106 0.92 -18.47 7.42
C SER A 106 2.37 -18.52 7.87
N PHE A 107 2.70 -17.97 9.03
CA PHE A 107 4.06 -18.02 9.57
C PHE A 107 4.07 -18.16 11.10
N SER A 108 5.20 -18.61 11.63
CA SER A 108 5.39 -18.86 13.06
C SER A 108 6.71 -18.31 13.56
N VAL A 109 6.76 -18.08 14.88
CA VAL A 109 7.91 -17.58 15.63
C VAL A 109 8.08 -18.43 16.89
N LEU A 110 9.31 -18.86 17.18
CA LEU A 110 9.71 -19.38 18.48
C LEU A 110 10.46 -18.28 19.24
N TRP A 111 9.96 -17.92 20.42
CA TRP A 111 10.56 -16.90 21.27
C TRP A 111 11.65 -17.50 22.18
N GLU A 112 12.58 -16.66 22.64
CA GLU A 112 13.78 -17.09 23.39
C GLU A 112 13.45 -17.94 24.63
N LYS A 113 12.40 -17.59 25.38
CA LYS A 113 11.97 -18.34 26.57
C LYS A 113 11.00 -19.50 26.28
N GLY A 114 10.86 -19.93 25.03
CA GLY A 114 10.16 -21.15 24.65
C GLY A 114 8.67 -21.00 24.30
N SER A 115 8.04 -19.84 24.54
CA SER A 115 6.72 -19.57 23.97
C SER A 115 6.79 -19.50 22.45
N CYS A 116 5.69 -19.79 21.75
CA CYS A 116 5.62 -19.64 20.29
C CYS A 116 4.37 -18.89 19.86
N SER A 117 4.47 -18.23 18.70
CA SER A 117 3.35 -17.54 18.08
C SER A 117 3.18 -18.00 16.64
N ALA A 118 1.95 -17.99 16.15
CA ALA A 118 1.64 -18.23 14.74
C ALA A 118 0.62 -17.21 14.25
N TRP A 119 0.80 -16.76 13.02
CA TRP A 119 -0.09 -15.83 12.32
C TRP A 119 -0.61 -16.50 11.06
N VAL A 120 -1.90 -16.29 10.78
CA VAL A 120 -2.51 -16.56 9.49
C VAL A 120 -3.20 -15.30 9.00
N GLY A 121 -3.16 -15.05 7.69
CA GLY A 121 -3.76 -13.83 7.16
C GLY A 121 -3.69 -13.72 5.66
N GLN A 122 -3.99 -12.51 5.17
CA GLN A 122 -4.02 -12.19 3.76
C GLN A 122 -3.43 -10.80 3.49
N CYS A 123 -2.64 -10.71 2.42
CA CYS A 123 -2.05 -9.49 1.91
C CYS A 123 -3.04 -8.82 0.93
N PHE A 124 -3.52 -7.63 1.27
CA PHE A 124 -4.42 -6.83 0.45
C PHE A 124 -3.67 -5.64 -0.16
N LEU A 125 -3.97 -5.36 -1.42
CA LEU A 125 -3.57 -4.15 -2.11
C LEU A 125 -4.78 -3.21 -2.18
N LEU A 126 -4.69 -2.07 -1.52
CA LEU A 126 -5.77 -1.08 -1.46
C LEU A 126 -5.79 -0.19 -2.71
N GLY A 127 -6.91 0.53 -2.91
CA GLY A 127 -7.12 1.37 -4.10
C GLY A 127 -6.15 2.55 -4.22
N ASP A 128 -5.53 2.96 -3.12
CA ASP A 128 -4.48 3.98 -3.05
C ASP A 128 -3.06 3.42 -3.23
N GLY A 129 -2.93 2.10 -3.47
CA GLY A 129 -1.65 1.40 -3.60
C GLY A 129 -1.03 0.94 -2.27
N ALA A 130 -1.66 1.24 -1.13
CA ALA A 130 -1.19 0.74 0.16
C ALA A 130 -1.30 -0.78 0.23
N GLN A 131 -0.28 -1.42 0.81
CA GLN A 131 -0.27 -2.87 1.05
C GLN A 131 -0.51 -3.11 2.53
N VAL A 132 -1.55 -3.90 2.82
CA VAL A 132 -2.00 -4.22 4.18
C VAL A 132 -2.04 -5.72 4.35
N LEU A 133 -1.30 -6.23 5.32
CA LEU A 133 -1.33 -7.63 5.73
C LEU A 133 -2.20 -7.75 6.97
N ARG A 134 -3.41 -8.28 6.80
CA ARG A 134 -4.37 -8.50 7.89
C ARG A 134 -4.22 -9.91 8.41
N THR A 135 -4.02 -10.07 9.72
CA THR A 135 -3.73 -11.37 10.33
C THR A 135 -4.47 -11.58 11.64
N PHE A 136 -4.80 -12.84 11.92
CA PHE A 136 -5.04 -13.30 13.29
C PHE A 136 -3.84 -14.08 13.77
N TRP A 137 -3.58 -14.01 15.08
CA TRP A 137 -2.49 -14.72 15.71
C TRP A 137 -2.94 -15.52 16.92
N ILE A 138 -2.14 -16.54 17.21
CA ILE A 138 -2.14 -17.28 18.47
C ILE A 138 -0.78 -17.13 19.13
N LEU A 139 -0.76 -17.03 20.46
CA LEU A 139 0.44 -17.07 21.30
C LEU A 139 0.27 -18.20 22.31
N ARG A 140 1.19 -19.16 22.26
CA ARG A 140 1.26 -20.29 23.17
C ARG A 140 2.36 -20.07 24.20
N SER A 141 1.97 -19.91 25.46
CA SER A 141 2.87 -19.94 26.61
C SER A 141 3.29 -21.39 26.92
N VAL A 142 4.47 -21.53 27.52
CA VAL A 142 4.91 -22.81 28.11
C VAL A 142 4.07 -23.08 29.37
N ALA A 143 3.60 -24.31 29.51
CA ALA A 143 2.91 -24.79 30.71
C ALA A 143 3.73 -25.91 31.36
N ASP A 144 3.77 -25.93 32.69
CA ASP A 144 4.53 -26.95 33.43
C ASP A 144 3.90 -28.35 33.31
N ASN A 145 2.58 -28.42 33.08
CA ASN A 145 1.83 -29.66 32.97
C ASN A 145 0.49 -29.43 32.24
N LEU A 146 -0.16 -30.54 31.89
CA LEU A 146 -1.41 -30.53 31.13
C LEU A 146 -2.59 -29.93 31.89
N SER A 147 -2.67 -30.08 33.23
CA SER A 147 -3.81 -29.54 33.99
C SER A 147 -3.75 -28.02 34.13
N GLY A 148 -2.55 -27.43 34.13
CA GLY A 148 -2.33 -25.98 34.10
C GLY A 148 -2.46 -25.35 32.71
N ASP A 149 -2.67 -26.15 31.66
CA ASP A 149 -2.53 -25.69 30.28
C ASP A 149 -3.71 -24.85 29.74
N TRP A 150 -4.86 -24.93 30.39
CA TRP A 150 -6.12 -24.38 29.90
C TRP A 150 -6.07 -22.88 29.54
N GLY A 151 -5.16 -22.12 30.17
CA GLY A 151 -4.97 -20.68 29.94
C GLY A 151 -3.73 -20.31 29.11
N SER A 152 -3.02 -21.29 28.54
CA SER A 152 -1.73 -21.07 27.88
C SER A 152 -1.83 -20.50 26.47
N THR A 153 -3.03 -20.44 25.88
CA THR A 153 -3.23 -19.97 24.50
C THR A 153 -3.98 -18.65 24.49
N ARG A 154 -3.33 -17.61 23.97
CA ARG A 154 -3.93 -16.30 23.69
C ARG A 154 -4.14 -16.13 22.20
N LEU A 155 -5.06 -15.26 21.83
CA LEU A 155 -5.38 -14.92 20.44
C LEU A 155 -5.54 -13.41 20.27
N GLY A 156 -5.31 -12.92 19.06
CA GLY A 156 -5.50 -11.52 18.71
C GLY A 156 -5.51 -11.30 17.21
N GLU A 157 -5.65 -10.04 16.82
CA GLU A 157 -5.54 -9.57 15.44
C GLU A 157 -4.33 -8.63 15.38
N ASP A 158 -3.53 -8.73 14.32
CA ASP A 158 -2.50 -7.74 13.99
C ASP A 158 -2.76 -7.24 12.57
N LEU A 159 -2.70 -5.91 12.40
CA LEU A 159 -2.82 -5.23 11.12
C LEU A 159 -1.48 -4.62 10.71
N PHE A 160 -0.81 -5.27 9.76
CA PHE A 160 0.49 -4.86 9.28
C PHE A 160 0.39 -3.92 8.07
N PHE A 161 1.06 -2.78 8.13
CA PHE A 161 1.21 -1.86 7.02
C PHE A 161 2.63 -1.95 6.46
N LYS A 162 2.73 -2.01 5.13
CA LYS A 162 4.04 -2.06 4.48
C LYS A 162 4.74 -0.70 4.62
N ILE A 163 6.01 -0.73 5.02
CA ILE A 163 6.84 0.48 5.08
C ILE A 163 7.38 0.73 3.66
N SER A 164 6.97 1.85 3.05
CA SER A 164 7.59 2.36 1.83
C SER A 164 8.96 2.95 2.16
N ASN A 165 9.99 2.58 1.41
CA ASN A 165 11.26 3.32 1.38
C ASN A 165 11.11 4.63 0.61
#